data_AF-A0A838UFJ9-F1
#
_entry.id   AF-A0A838UFJ9-F1
#
_cell.length_a   1.000
_cell.length_b   1.000
_cell.length_c   1.000
_cell.angle_alpha   90.00
_cell.angle_beta   90.00
_cell.angle_gamma   90.00
#
_symmetry.space_group_name_H-M   'P 1'
#
loop_
_entity.id
_entity.type
_entity.pdbx_description
1 polymer ?
#
loop_
_entity_poly.entity_id
_entity_poly.type
_entity_poly.pdbx_seq_one_letter_code
_entity_poly.pdbx_strand_id
1 'polypeptide(L)'
;MTKQRGTRTLRPQSNWVYYAGAHVYSWSEYLDEVIPLGLADLSAEGYVEVDLTSATQVAALKGQLARVITVSDATTLIAWAPRGAMEHVARFPVVLAFRMPSITVDGATTLPALQQVPPQSLGECALVWDGQAWQLVERSELGPEGITLQVHLADAIMEMVGAAAEWWTVAGATAALADEQQREGIEAHLADLTALTRRRRQSPARWEAQWQGLRRQTAELAEYYWLQTQSETRLAVVNVETVTVSVPADAMTQQIMRSLLSAGEYIPDAEQRVAVWQPTLLAQPVTIQLNRQDGETYQQMMAVLDQLGDEAADAFCALVAIALDTNGSKGIAQPFYLSPDDVLAFLGRHESNRAYTAGQRAMMITLLNVLARIQVSAVLPNPRRKNRVYRMTSTIVNLLSDTIGEYVLDSGEILWQRRKVSLGNWAAVAPQLSSQTVEMLRRILSYHPQKDRYAKRLGRFLTLQFTTATATLEFSMSQLIAHAGIPVDRSHPDRTRRFIEGAFAELIHDQILGSATMLIEAGSAGEGRQRRIAQCIRGWWEDYEATIWQFTPPVLVPRLEGEMRV
;
A
#
# COMPACT_ATOMS: atom_id res chain seq x y z
N MET A 1 56.14 0.96 27.04
CA MET A 1 54.76 0.52 27.36
C MET A 1 53.85 1.72 27.31
N THR A 2 53.30 2.02 26.13
CA THR A 2 52.42 3.18 25.91
C THR A 2 51.01 2.64 25.77
N LYS A 3 50.16 2.91 26.78
CA LYS A 3 48.74 2.53 26.79
C LYS A 3 48.02 3.24 25.63
N GLN A 4 47.66 2.51 24.59
CA GLN A 4 46.65 2.97 23.63
C GLN A 4 45.33 3.14 24.38
N ARG A 5 44.92 4.40 24.59
CA ARG A 5 43.52 4.73 24.91
C ARG A 5 42.72 4.49 23.63
N GLY A 6 42.03 3.37 23.57
CA GLY A 6 41.00 3.14 22.56
C GLY A 6 39.92 4.21 22.70
N THR A 7 39.76 5.03 21.67
CA THR A 7 38.67 5.98 21.51
C THR A 7 37.35 5.19 21.46
N ARG A 8 36.56 5.26 22.53
CA ARG A 8 35.15 4.84 22.50
C ARG A 8 34.37 5.87 21.69
N THR A 9 34.14 5.57 20.41
CA THR A 9 33.10 6.23 19.63
C THR A 9 31.75 5.60 19.97
N LEU A 10 30.96 6.31 20.79
CA LEU A 10 29.52 6.10 20.88
C LEU A 10 28.88 6.74 19.64
N ARG A 11 28.08 5.98 18.89
CA ARG A 11 27.21 6.52 17.85
C ARG A 11 25.76 6.23 18.24
N PRO A 12 24.85 7.22 18.22
CA PRO A 12 23.44 6.94 18.33
C PRO A 12 22.97 6.31 17.01
N GLN A 13 22.30 5.17 17.07
CA GLN A 13 21.53 4.64 15.94
C GLN A 13 20.15 4.23 16.44
N SER A 14 19.13 4.76 15.77
CA SER A 14 17.71 4.56 16.05
C SER A 14 17.29 3.10 15.82
N ASN A 15 16.38 2.63 16.67
CA ASN A 15 16.20 1.22 17.02
C ASN A 15 14.80 0.71 16.69
N TRP A 16 14.49 0.56 15.41
CA TRP A 16 13.15 0.20 14.95
C TRP A 16 13.14 -1.04 14.07
N VAL A 17 12.21 -1.97 14.31
CA VAL A 17 11.85 -2.99 13.31
C VAL A 17 10.78 -2.39 12.40
N TYR A 18 11.09 -2.28 11.10
CA TYR A 18 10.20 -1.71 10.08
C TYR A 18 9.45 -2.83 9.34
N TYR A 19 8.13 -2.70 9.24
CA TYR A 19 7.31 -3.55 8.37
C TYR A 19 6.73 -2.73 7.20
N ALA A 20 7.02 -3.16 5.97
CA ALA A 20 6.59 -2.46 4.77
C ALA A 20 5.08 -2.62 4.52
N GLY A 21 4.38 -1.52 4.24
CA GLY A 21 2.96 -1.52 3.85
C GLY A 21 1.99 -0.81 4.81
N ALA A 22 2.38 -0.54 6.07
CA ALA A 22 1.48 0.07 7.06
C ALA A 22 2.15 1.05 8.06
N HIS A 23 3.42 1.44 7.86
CA HIS A 23 4.18 2.29 8.81
C HIS A 23 4.10 1.82 10.27
N VAL A 24 4.35 0.52 10.50
CA VAL A 24 4.33 -0.11 11.83
C VAL A 24 5.76 -0.29 12.33
N TYR A 25 6.00 0.12 13.57
CA TYR A 25 7.33 0.16 14.20
C TYR A 25 7.34 -0.60 15.53
N SER A 26 8.46 -1.22 15.86
CA SER A 26 8.70 -1.81 17.18
C SER A 26 9.95 -1.20 17.82
N TRP A 27 9.88 -0.88 19.12
CA TRP A 27 10.95 -0.18 19.84
C TRP A 27 12.07 -1.15 20.28
N SER A 28 13.32 -0.68 20.31
CA SER A 28 14.41 -1.41 20.95
C SER A 28 15.43 -0.49 21.66
N GLU A 29 16.10 -0.98 22.70
CA GLU A 29 17.28 -0.35 23.31
C GLU A 29 18.52 -1.11 22.83
N TYR A 30 19.58 -0.41 22.41
CA TYR A 30 20.90 -1.03 22.21
C TYR A 30 21.75 -0.76 23.46
N LEU A 31 21.84 -1.79 24.30
CA LEU A 31 23.02 -2.27 25.03
C LEU A 31 24.08 -1.24 25.42
N ASP A 32 23.92 -0.65 26.62
CA ASP A 32 24.94 0.25 27.21
C ASP A 32 25.82 -0.42 28.27
N GLU A 33 25.79 -1.74 28.39
CA GLU A 33 26.62 -2.47 29.35
C GLU A 33 27.47 -3.54 28.66
N VAL A 34 28.63 -3.13 28.14
CA VAL A 34 29.76 -4.04 27.97
C VAL A 34 30.28 -4.35 29.37
N ILE A 35 29.64 -5.31 30.03
CA ILE A 35 30.14 -5.83 31.30
C ILE A 35 31.21 -6.86 30.96
N PRO A 36 32.45 -6.73 31.47
CA PRO A 36 33.41 -7.81 31.43
C PRO A 36 32.96 -8.90 32.41
N LEU A 37 31.89 -9.62 32.08
CA LEU A 37 31.41 -10.79 32.80
C LEU A 37 32.00 -12.05 32.17
N GLY A 38 32.28 -13.06 33.00
CA GLY A 38 32.56 -14.39 32.48
C GLY A 38 31.27 -14.96 31.90
N LEU A 39 31.33 -15.58 30.72
CA LEU A 39 30.15 -16.24 30.10
C LEU A 39 29.50 -17.29 31.03
N ALA A 40 30.28 -17.86 31.95
CA ALA A 40 29.79 -18.79 32.98
C ALA A 40 28.82 -18.14 33.99
N ASP A 41 28.97 -16.84 34.26
CA ASP A 41 28.16 -16.11 35.25
C ASP A 41 26.72 -15.90 34.72
N LEU A 42 26.58 -15.56 33.44
CA LEU A 42 25.27 -15.35 32.81
C LEU A 42 24.41 -16.62 32.80
N SER A 43 25.02 -17.78 32.48
CA SER A 43 24.30 -19.05 32.49
C SER A 43 23.84 -19.43 33.91
N ALA A 44 24.68 -19.19 34.93
CA ALA A 44 24.35 -19.42 36.33
C ALA A 44 23.23 -18.49 36.83
N GLU A 45 23.14 -17.27 36.28
CA GLU A 45 22.06 -16.32 36.52
C GLU A 45 20.77 -16.62 35.73
N GLY A 46 20.73 -17.72 34.99
CA GLY A 46 19.54 -18.17 34.26
C GLY A 46 19.35 -17.51 32.90
N TYR A 47 20.40 -16.92 32.32
CA TYR A 47 20.39 -16.47 30.93
C TYR A 47 20.70 -17.62 29.98
N VAL A 48 20.15 -17.51 28.77
CA VAL A 48 20.43 -18.42 27.65
C VAL A 48 20.82 -17.61 26.43
N GLU A 49 21.65 -18.21 25.58
CA GLU A 49 22.09 -17.60 24.32
C GLU A 49 20.89 -17.42 23.38
N VAL A 50 20.84 -16.26 22.71
CA VAL A 50 19.83 -15.91 21.72
C VAL A 50 20.36 -16.28 20.35
N ASP A 51 19.59 -17.07 19.59
CA ASP A 51 19.94 -17.37 18.21
C ASP A 51 19.69 -16.14 17.33
N LEU A 52 20.76 -15.40 17.05
CA LEU A 52 20.71 -14.20 16.21
C LEU A 52 20.34 -14.51 14.75
N THR A 53 20.36 -15.79 14.32
CA THR A 53 19.89 -16.19 12.98
C THR A 53 18.36 -16.30 12.92
N SER A 54 17.69 -16.45 14.07
CA SER A 54 16.23 -16.47 14.17
C SER A 54 15.66 -15.05 14.21
N ALA A 55 15.37 -14.50 13.04
CA ALA A 55 14.77 -13.17 12.91
C ALA A 55 13.48 -13.02 13.73
N THR A 56 12.68 -14.09 13.83
CA THR A 56 11.43 -14.11 14.60
C THR A 56 11.67 -13.98 16.09
N GLN A 57 12.61 -14.75 16.63
CA GLN A 57 12.95 -14.70 18.05
C GLN A 57 13.51 -13.32 18.43
N VAL A 58 14.44 -12.80 17.62
CA VAL A 58 15.04 -11.48 17.86
C VAL A 58 13.99 -10.37 17.80
N ALA A 59 13.06 -10.42 16.84
CA ALA A 59 11.99 -9.44 16.73
C ALA A 59 11.02 -9.50 17.92
N ALA A 60 10.61 -10.71 18.33
CA ALA A 60 9.71 -10.90 19.46
C ALA A 60 10.33 -10.44 20.80
N LEU A 61 11.60 -10.78 21.06
CA LEU A 61 12.32 -10.29 22.24
C LEU A 61 12.32 -8.75 22.31
N LYS A 62 12.56 -8.10 21.16
CA LYS A 62 12.57 -6.63 21.07
C LYS A 62 11.18 -6.04 21.28
N GLY A 63 10.17 -6.54 20.56
CA GLY A 63 8.80 -6.05 20.68
C GLY A 63 8.17 -6.26 22.04
N GLN A 64 8.66 -7.23 22.81
CA GLN A 64 8.21 -7.48 24.18
C GLN A 64 9.13 -6.83 25.23
N LEU A 65 10.07 -5.97 24.82
CA LEU A 65 11.01 -5.25 25.69
C LEU A 65 11.88 -6.17 26.57
N ALA A 66 12.08 -7.42 26.15
CA ALA A 66 12.85 -8.40 26.89
C ALA A 66 14.28 -7.90 27.13
N ARG A 67 14.83 -8.21 28.31
CA ARG A 67 16.23 -7.87 28.62
C ARG A 67 17.15 -8.72 27.75
N VAL A 68 17.94 -8.09 26.89
CA VAL A 68 18.98 -8.75 26.10
C VAL A 68 20.32 -8.16 26.50
N ILE A 69 21.26 -9.02 26.87
CA ILE A 69 22.64 -8.69 27.20
C ILE A 69 23.51 -9.18 26.06
N THR A 70 24.46 -8.35 25.62
CA THR A 70 25.36 -8.71 24.54
C THR A 70 26.78 -8.71 25.05
N VAL A 71 27.43 -9.85 24.89
CA VAL A 71 28.82 -10.06 25.24
C VAL A 71 29.61 -10.09 23.95
N SER A 72 30.57 -9.19 23.82
CA SER A 72 31.54 -9.25 22.72
C SER A 72 32.79 -9.93 23.23
N ASP A 73 33.18 -11.04 22.61
CA ASP A 73 34.61 -11.35 22.52
C ASP A 73 35.18 -10.52 21.37
N ALA A 74 36.50 -10.32 21.29
CA ALA A 74 37.11 -9.41 20.31
C ALA A 74 36.78 -9.73 18.82
N THR A 75 36.13 -10.87 18.56
CA THR A 75 35.81 -11.39 17.23
C THR A 75 34.32 -11.62 16.98
N THR A 76 33.51 -11.77 18.03
CA THR A 76 32.10 -12.14 17.92
C THR A 76 31.23 -11.39 18.92
N LEU A 77 29.95 -11.28 18.60
CA LEU A 77 28.94 -10.61 19.39
C LEU A 77 27.85 -11.64 19.72
N ILE A 78 27.76 -12.03 20.98
CA ILE A 78 26.85 -13.07 21.47
C ILE A 78 25.77 -12.40 22.30
N ALA A 79 24.50 -12.64 21.96
CA ALA A 79 23.37 -12.12 22.70
C ALA A 79 22.82 -13.16 23.68
N TRP A 80 22.38 -12.71 24.86
CA TRP A 80 21.87 -13.51 25.96
C TRP A 80 20.57 -12.88 26.47
N ALA A 81 19.57 -13.69 26.77
CA ALA A 81 18.32 -13.24 27.37
C ALA A 81 17.93 -14.13 28.56
N PRO A 82 17.17 -13.64 29.55
CA PRO A 82 16.63 -14.47 30.61
C PRO A 82 15.85 -15.64 30.02
N ARG A 83 16.06 -16.85 30.56
CA ARG A 83 15.39 -18.06 30.09
C ARG A 83 13.87 -17.90 30.02
N GLY A 84 13.26 -17.31 31.05
CA GLY A 84 11.81 -17.07 31.08
C GLY A 84 11.31 -16.18 29.94
N ALA A 85 12.10 -15.20 29.51
CA ALA A 85 11.75 -14.37 28.35
C ALA A 85 11.83 -15.17 27.04
N MET A 86 12.83 -16.05 26.92
CA MET A 86 13.01 -16.92 25.76
C MET A 86 11.90 -17.97 25.63
N GLU A 87 11.50 -18.56 26.75
CA GLU A 87 10.34 -19.46 26.83
C GLU A 87 9.05 -18.72 26.47
N HIS A 88 8.88 -17.48 26.96
CA HIS A 88 7.71 -16.66 26.67
C HIS A 88 7.60 -16.30 25.19
N VAL A 89 8.67 -15.78 24.55
CA VAL A 89 8.63 -15.44 23.11
C VAL A 89 8.51 -16.67 22.21
N ALA A 90 9.01 -17.83 22.65
CA ALA A 90 8.81 -19.09 21.92
C ALA A 90 7.35 -19.55 21.97
N ARG A 91 6.67 -19.33 23.11
CA ARG A 91 5.25 -19.65 23.30
C ARG A 91 4.33 -18.62 22.64
N PHE A 92 4.71 -17.34 22.67
CA PHE A 92 3.94 -16.21 22.19
C PHE A 92 4.83 -15.35 21.27
N PRO A 93 5.04 -15.77 20.01
CA PRO A 93 5.91 -15.08 19.06
C PRO A 93 5.21 -13.83 18.50
N VAL A 94 5.07 -12.82 19.37
CA VAL A 94 4.36 -11.57 19.12
C VAL A 94 5.31 -10.39 19.24
N VAL A 95 5.24 -9.47 18.29
CA VAL A 95 5.98 -8.20 18.30
C VAL A 95 4.97 -7.09 18.56
N LEU A 96 4.98 -6.52 19.76
CA LEU A 96 4.19 -5.31 20.02
C LEU A 96 4.77 -4.16 19.20
N ALA A 97 3.86 -3.40 18.61
CA ALA A 97 4.18 -2.37 17.66
C ALA A 97 3.25 -1.16 17.85
N PHE A 98 3.57 -0.09 17.13
CA PHE A 98 2.85 1.17 17.18
C PHE A 98 2.88 1.84 15.80
N ARG A 99 1.93 2.74 15.57
CA ARG A 99 1.92 3.59 14.38
C ARG A 99 2.69 4.86 14.67
N MET A 100 3.61 5.24 13.77
CA MET A 100 4.14 6.59 13.82
C MET A 100 3.15 7.57 13.20
N PRO A 101 2.99 8.77 13.79
CA PRO A 101 2.38 9.86 13.05
C PRO A 101 3.23 10.14 11.80
N SER A 102 2.56 10.31 10.66
CA SER A 102 3.17 10.58 9.36
C SER A 102 3.88 11.93 9.37
N ILE A 103 5.10 12.02 9.90
CA ILE A 103 5.91 13.23 9.80
C ILE A 103 6.71 13.15 8.49
N THR A 104 6.13 13.69 7.42
CA THR A 104 6.84 13.96 6.17
C THR A 104 7.58 15.29 6.30
N VAL A 105 8.92 15.23 6.31
CA VAL A 105 9.77 16.41 6.10
C VAL A 105 10.35 16.26 4.69
N ASP A 106 10.04 17.20 3.79
CA ASP A 106 10.52 17.22 2.39
C ASP A 106 10.30 15.93 1.60
N GLY A 107 9.15 15.26 1.83
CA GLY A 107 8.80 14.03 1.10
C GLY A 107 9.57 12.77 1.52
N ALA A 108 10.42 12.85 2.54
CA ALA A 108 11.06 11.68 3.16
C ALA A 108 10.45 11.41 4.55
N THR A 109 10.00 10.18 4.80
CA THR A 109 9.63 9.73 6.15
C THR A 109 10.90 9.69 7.00
N THR A 110 11.03 10.61 7.97
CA THR A 110 12.19 10.64 8.86
C THR A 110 11.89 9.82 10.12
N LEU A 111 12.81 8.92 10.49
CA LEU A 111 12.67 8.13 11.71
C LEU A 111 12.96 8.99 12.95
N PRO A 112 12.20 8.82 14.05
CA PRO A 112 12.55 9.39 15.34
C PRO A 112 13.91 8.83 15.79
N ALA A 113 14.77 9.72 16.27
CA ALA A 113 16.16 9.39 16.56
C ALA A 113 16.65 9.88 17.94
N LEU A 114 15.77 10.49 18.75
CA LEU A 114 16.06 10.91 20.11
C LEU A 114 15.02 10.33 21.09
N GLN A 115 15.17 9.06 21.51
CA GLN A 115 14.31 8.46 22.53
C GLN A 115 15.09 7.50 23.44
N GLN A 116 14.77 7.53 24.74
CA GLN A 116 15.34 6.63 25.76
C GLN A 116 14.32 5.61 26.30
N VAL A 117 13.06 5.73 25.89
CA VAL A 117 11.91 4.99 26.42
C VAL A 117 10.95 4.68 25.26
N PRO A 118 10.10 3.65 25.38
CA PRO A 118 9.19 3.28 24.32
C PRO A 118 8.06 4.31 24.12
N PRO A 119 7.42 4.30 22.95
CA PRO A 119 6.18 5.03 22.65
C PRO A 119 5.04 4.76 23.62
N GLN A 120 4.26 5.78 23.99
CA GLN A 120 2.98 5.55 24.68
C GLN A 120 2.00 4.72 23.82
N SER A 121 2.10 4.83 22.49
CA SER A 121 1.31 4.04 21.54
C SER A 121 1.83 2.60 21.35
N LEU A 122 2.89 2.18 22.07
CA LEU A 122 3.36 0.79 22.01
C LEU A 122 2.23 -0.17 22.38
N GLY A 123 2.00 -1.17 21.52
CA GLY A 123 0.93 -2.14 21.70
C GLY A 123 -0.42 -1.71 21.14
N GLU A 124 -0.51 -0.58 20.41
CA GLU A 124 -1.69 -0.26 19.59
C GLU A 124 -1.89 -1.23 18.42
N CYS A 125 -0.85 -1.94 18.04
CA CYS A 125 -0.92 -3.07 17.12
C CYS A 125 0.14 -4.10 17.49
N ALA A 126 0.01 -5.31 16.94
CA ALA A 126 1.00 -6.35 17.10
C ALA A 126 1.18 -7.15 15.81
N LEU A 127 2.39 -7.66 15.59
CA LEU A 127 2.65 -8.69 14.59
C LEU A 127 2.70 -10.05 15.29
N VAL A 128 1.86 -10.99 14.87
CA VAL A 128 1.75 -12.32 15.46
C VAL A 128 2.25 -13.38 14.48
N TRP A 129 3.23 -14.19 14.87
CA TRP A 129 3.79 -15.23 14.00
C TRP A 129 3.02 -16.55 14.10
N ASP A 130 2.22 -16.90 13.10
CA ASP A 130 1.40 -18.12 13.11
C ASP A 130 2.16 -19.42 12.80
N GLY A 131 3.49 -19.36 12.64
CA GLY A 131 4.32 -20.48 12.19
C GLY A 131 4.68 -20.43 10.70
N GLN A 132 3.92 -19.69 9.90
CA GLN A 132 4.16 -19.49 8.47
C GLN A 132 4.39 -18.03 8.11
N ALA A 133 3.68 -17.12 8.79
CA ALA A 133 3.76 -15.70 8.52
C ALA A 133 3.40 -14.81 9.71
N TRP A 134 3.72 -13.52 9.55
CA TRP A 134 3.34 -12.45 10.46
C TRP A 134 1.95 -11.90 10.12
N GLN A 135 1.03 -11.97 11.07
CA GLN A 135 -0.29 -11.37 10.99
C GLN A 135 -0.31 -10.04 11.77
N LEU A 136 -0.77 -8.96 11.14
CA LEU A 136 -0.98 -7.69 11.83
C LEU A 136 -2.34 -7.74 12.55
N VAL A 137 -2.35 -7.40 13.83
CA VAL A 137 -3.55 -7.30 14.65
C VAL A 137 -3.61 -5.91 15.28
N GLU A 138 -4.71 -5.20 15.06
CA GLU A 138 -4.90 -3.84 15.57
C GLU A 138 -5.59 -3.84 16.94
N ARG A 139 -5.37 -2.77 17.72
CA ARG A 139 -6.05 -2.55 19.01
C ARG A 139 -7.58 -2.59 18.88
N SER A 140 -8.12 -2.17 17.75
CA SER A 140 -9.57 -2.22 17.46
C SER A 140 -10.13 -3.65 17.42
N GLU A 141 -9.26 -4.63 17.22
CA GLU A 141 -9.60 -6.05 17.20
C GLU A 141 -9.46 -6.69 18.59
N LEU A 142 -8.93 -5.95 19.57
CA LEU A 142 -8.87 -6.40 20.94
C LEU A 142 -10.24 -6.25 21.60
N GLY A 143 -10.68 -7.31 22.29
CA GLY A 143 -11.77 -7.20 23.27
C GLY A 143 -11.43 -6.21 24.41
N PRO A 144 -12.40 -5.88 25.28
CA PRO A 144 -12.22 -4.89 26.34
C PRO A 144 -11.01 -5.14 27.23
N GLU A 145 -10.71 -6.40 27.54
CA GLU A 145 -9.55 -6.79 28.35
C GLU A 145 -8.21 -6.43 27.69
N GLY A 146 -8.06 -6.70 26.39
CA GLY A 146 -6.85 -6.32 25.64
C GLY A 146 -6.68 -4.81 25.55
N ILE A 147 -7.78 -4.06 25.39
CA ILE A 147 -7.75 -2.59 25.43
C ILE A 147 -7.29 -2.11 26.80
N THR A 148 -7.76 -2.71 27.90
CA THR A 148 -7.32 -2.39 29.26
C THR A 148 -5.82 -2.68 29.46
N LEU A 149 -5.33 -3.83 28.99
CA LEU A 149 -3.89 -4.16 29.05
C LEU A 149 -3.03 -3.14 28.28
N GLN A 150 -3.49 -2.72 27.10
CA GLN A 150 -2.80 -1.70 26.30
C GLN A 150 -2.78 -0.34 27.01
N VAL A 151 -3.88 0.06 27.64
CA VAL A 151 -3.94 1.32 28.42
C VAL A 151 -3.00 1.25 29.62
N HIS A 152 -2.95 0.13 30.34
CA HIS A 152 -2.01 -0.04 31.46
C HIS A 152 -0.55 0.03 31.02
N LEU A 153 -0.21 -0.52 29.84
CA LEU A 153 1.11 -0.39 29.25
C LEU A 153 1.42 1.07 28.92
N ALA A 154 0.48 1.77 28.29
CA ALA A 154 0.62 3.20 27.96
C ALA A 154 0.83 4.06 29.22
N ASP A 155 0.08 3.81 30.29
CA ASP A 155 0.19 4.51 31.57
C ASP A 155 1.56 4.27 32.23
N ALA A 156 2.03 3.02 32.26
CA ALA A 156 3.34 2.70 32.81
C ALA A 156 4.48 3.35 32.01
N ILE A 157 4.34 3.46 30.68
CA ILE A 157 5.28 4.19 29.85
C ILE A 157 5.27 5.68 30.23
N MET A 158 4.09 6.31 30.33
CA MET A 158 3.97 7.71 30.76
C MET A 158 4.60 7.96 32.14
N GLU A 159 4.39 7.07 33.11
CA GLU A 159 5.00 7.17 34.44
C GLU A 159 6.53 7.14 34.39
N MET A 160 7.12 6.46 33.41
CA MET A 160 8.57 6.44 33.19
C MET A 160 9.09 7.71 32.51
N VAL A 161 8.35 8.24 31.52
CA VAL A 161 8.82 9.37 30.70
C VAL A 161 8.57 10.73 31.37
N GLY A 162 7.48 10.86 32.13
CA GLY A 162 7.00 12.16 32.61
C GLY A 162 6.63 13.09 31.45
N ALA A 163 6.92 14.39 31.58
CA ALA A 163 6.62 15.41 30.56
C ALA A 163 7.46 15.31 29.27
N ALA A 164 8.51 14.46 29.24
CA ALA A 164 9.43 14.30 28.12
C ALA A 164 8.85 13.49 26.93
N ALA A 165 7.52 13.37 26.85
CA ALA A 165 6.82 12.42 25.99
C ALA A 165 6.72 12.83 24.51
N GLU A 166 7.12 14.06 24.14
CA GLU A 166 7.07 14.53 22.76
C GLU A 166 8.18 13.92 21.88
N TRP A 167 7.84 13.64 20.63
CA TRP A 167 8.72 12.94 19.71
C TRP A 167 9.41 13.90 18.77
N TRP A 168 10.73 13.78 18.69
CA TRP A 168 11.54 14.55 17.76
C TRP A 168 12.35 13.61 16.86
N THR A 169 12.23 13.80 15.54
CA THR A 169 13.18 13.22 14.58
C THR A 169 14.50 13.98 14.65
N VAL A 170 15.63 13.38 14.28
CA VAL A 170 16.90 14.14 14.25
C VAL A 170 16.79 15.33 13.29
N ALA A 171 16.11 15.16 12.16
CA ALA A 171 15.83 16.25 11.23
C ALA A 171 14.91 17.31 11.86
N GLY A 172 13.83 16.91 12.52
CA GLY A 172 12.90 17.81 13.21
C GLY A 172 13.55 18.57 14.37
N ALA A 173 14.37 17.89 15.18
CA ALA A 173 15.15 18.52 16.25
C ALA A 173 16.18 19.50 15.68
N THR A 174 16.87 19.14 14.60
CA THR A 174 17.84 20.03 13.94
C THR A 174 17.15 21.24 13.31
N ALA A 175 15.98 21.05 12.71
CA ALA A 175 15.15 22.12 12.15
C ALA A 175 14.63 23.06 13.25
N ALA A 176 14.09 22.51 14.34
CA ALA A 176 13.61 23.31 15.46
C ALA A 176 14.74 24.04 16.21
N LEU A 177 15.94 23.48 16.27
CA LEU A 177 17.10 24.20 16.79
C LEU A 177 17.54 25.37 15.88
N ALA A 178 17.19 25.33 14.59
CA ALA A 178 17.47 26.39 13.62
C ALA A 178 16.33 27.43 13.53
N ASP A 179 15.14 27.13 14.06
CA ASP A 179 13.98 28.02 14.12
C ASP A 179 13.83 28.63 15.52
N GLU A 180 14.02 29.95 15.63
CA GLU A 180 13.95 30.67 16.89
C GLU A 180 12.60 30.49 17.62
N GLN A 181 11.49 30.26 16.90
CA GLN A 181 10.18 30.02 17.51
C GLN A 181 10.02 28.61 18.10
N GLN A 182 10.74 27.63 17.56
CA GLN A 182 10.65 26.22 18.00
C GLN A 182 11.80 25.81 18.92
N ARG A 183 12.86 26.63 18.97
CA ARG A 183 14.08 26.37 19.73
C ARG A 183 13.83 26.14 21.22
N GLU A 184 12.96 26.93 21.84
CA GLU A 184 12.64 26.79 23.27
C GLU A 184 12.02 25.41 23.58
N GLY A 185 11.14 24.91 22.70
CA GLY A 185 10.51 23.60 22.85
C GLY A 185 11.50 22.43 22.75
N ILE A 186 12.40 22.45 21.76
CA ILE A 186 13.42 21.39 21.62
C ILE A 186 14.49 21.47 22.71
N GLU A 187 14.88 22.66 23.16
CA GLU A 187 15.82 22.81 24.29
C GLU A 187 15.21 22.28 25.60
N ALA A 188 13.92 22.54 25.86
CA ALA A 188 13.20 21.94 26.98
C ALA A 188 13.16 20.41 26.89
N HIS A 189 12.84 19.85 25.72
CA HIS A 189 12.83 18.41 25.49
C HIS A 189 14.21 17.75 25.72
N LEU A 190 15.30 18.37 25.22
CA LEU A 190 16.66 17.88 25.43
C LEU A 190 17.09 17.97 26.91
N ALA A 191 16.66 19.01 27.62
CA ALA A 191 16.87 19.15 29.06
C ALA A 191 16.17 18.03 29.83
N ASP A 192 14.94 17.68 29.45
CA ASP A 192 14.17 16.59 30.03
C ASP A 192 14.80 15.21 29.79
N LEU A 193 15.26 14.92 28.56
CA LEU A 193 16.02 13.69 28.26
C LEU A 193 17.31 13.60 29.10
N THR A 194 17.99 14.73 29.28
CA THR A 194 19.18 14.81 30.14
C THR A 194 18.83 14.56 31.61
N ALA A 195 17.71 15.11 32.10
CA ALA A 195 17.21 14.89 33.45
C ALA A 195 16.81 13.42 33.67
N LEU A 196 16.16 12.79 32.69
CA LEU A 196 15.82 11.37 32.71
C LEU A 196 17.07 10.50 32.85
N THR A 197 18.10 10.78 32.05
CA THR A 197 19.41 10.11 32.12
C THR A 197 20.05 10.25 33.50
N ARG A 198 19.97 11.44 34.11
CA ARG A 198 20.49 11.68 35.46
C ARG A 198 19.71 10.90 36.52
N ARG A 199 18.37 10.87 36.44
CA ARG A 199 17.52 10.08 37.35
C ARG A 199 17.85 8.59 37.28
N ARG A 200 18.01 8.04 36.06
CA ARG A 200 18.45 6.65 35.83
C ARG A 200 19.76 6.36 36.58
N ARG A 201 20.74 7.27 36.52
CA ARG A 201 22.03 7.12 37.22
C ARG A 201 21.94 7.26 38.73
N GLN A 202 21.03 8.11 39.23
CA GLN A 202 20.85 8.37 40.66
C GLN A 202 20.10 7.25 41.38
N SER A 203 19.23 6.51 40.69
CA SER A 203 18.46 5.40 41.28
C SER A 203 18.30 4.22 40.33
N PRO A 204 19.39 3.48 40.02
CA PRO A 204 19.37 2.37 39.08
C PRO A 204 18.36 1.27 39.46
N ALA A 205 18.22 0.98 40.76
CA ALA A 205 17.28 -0.03 41.26
C ALA A 205 15.82 0.34 41.00
N ARG A 206 15.45 1.62 41.19
CA ARG A 206 14.09 2.10 40.90
C ARG A 206 13.81 2.04 39.40
N TRP A 207 14.78 2.44 38.59
CA TRP A 207 14.67 2.39 37.13
C TRP A 207 14.48 0.95 36.64
N GLU A 208 15.28 0.01 37.14
CA GLU A 208 15.13 -1.40 36.79
C GLU A 208 13.78 -1.97 37.24
N ALA A 209 13.27 -1.57 38.41
CA ALA A 209 11.93 -1.97 38.86
C ALA A 209 10.81 -1.48 37.92
N GLN A 210 10.92 -0.25 37.39
CA GLN A 210 9.97 0.27 36.40
C GLN A 210 10.05 -0.53 35.08
N TRP A 211 11.26 -0.84 34.60
CA TRP A 211 11.46 -1.69 33.42
C TRP A 211 10.91 -3.11 33.60
N GLN A 212 11.07 -3.69 34.79
CA GLN A 212 10.46 -4.98 35.10
C GLN A 212 8.93 -4.92 35.05
N GLY A 213 8.33 -3.81 35.52
CA GLY A 213 6.91 -3.54 35.38
C GLY A 213 6.47 -3.52 33.92
N LEU A 214 7.15 -2.75 33.07
CA LEU A 214 6.87 -2.68 31.63
C LEU A 214 6.99 -4.05 30.95
N ARG A 215 8.08 -4.78 31.21
CA ARG A 215 8.34 -6.10 30.61
C ARG A 215 7.24 -7.11 30.92
N ARG A 216 6.68 -7.04 32.13
CA ARG A 216 5.55 -7.90 32.51
C ARG A 216 4.29 -7.50 31.74
N GLN A 217 3.97 -6.21 31.65
CA GLN A 217 2.79 -5.74 30.91
C GLN A 217 2.90 -6.02 29.41
N THR A 218 4.08 -5.90 28.81
CA THR A 218 4.29 -6.27 27.40
C THR A 218 4.16 -7.77 27.18
N ALA A 219 4.64 -8.60 28.11
CA ALA A 219 4.46 -10.04 28.05
C ALA A 219 2.98 -10.45 28.15
N GLU A 220 2.22 -9.85 29.07
CA GLU A 220 0.77 -10.06 29.25
C GLU A 220 -0.01 -9.64 27.99
N LEU A 221 0.28 -8.46 27.42
CA LEU A 221 -0.37 -7.99 26.21
C LEU A 221 -0.03 -8.86 25.00
N ALA A 222 1.22 -9.30 24.86
CA ALA A 222 1.65 -10.22 23.81
C ALA A 222 0.93 -11.58 23.89
N GLU A 223 0.79 -12.14 25.09
CA GLU A 223 0.01 -13.35 25.32
C GLU A 223 -1.45 -13.16 24.91
N TYR A 224 -2.06 -12.01 25.24
CA TYR A 224 -3.44 -11.72 24.85
C TYR A 224 -3.60 -11.65 23.31
N TYR A 225 -2.72 -10.93 22.61
CA TYR A 225 -2.71 -10.87 21.14
C TYR A 225 -2.60 -12.27 20.51
N TRP A 226 -1.74 -13.12 21.07
CA TRP A 226 -1.62 -14.51 20.64
C TRP A 226 -2.93 -15.28 20.83
N LEU A 227 -3.52 -15.25 22.02
CA LEU A 227 -4.73 -16.02 22.30
C LEU A 227 -5.93 -15.59 21.43
N GLN A 228 -6.07 -14.28 21.16
CA GLN A 228 -7.12 -13.77 20.28
C GLN A 228 -6.97 -14.30 18.85
N THR A 229 -5.74 -14.28 18.31
CA THR A 229 -5.48 -14.78 16.94
C THR A 229 -5.63 -16.29 16.79
N GLN A 230 -5.41 -17.06 17.85
CA GLN A 230 -5.66 -18.52 17.82
C GLN A 230 -7.16 -18.87 17.86
N SER A 231 -8.01 -17.97 18.36
CA SER A 231 -9.45 -18.24 18.55
C SER A 231 -10.31 -18.01 17.31
N GLU A 232 -9.77 -17.30 16.31
CA GLU A 232 -10.46 -17.03 15.05
C GLU A 232 -9.60 -17.50 13.86
N THR A 233 -10.14 -18.40 13.04
CA THR A 233 -9.54 -18.74 11.74
C THR A 233 -9.49 -17.49 10.87
N ARG A 234 -8.34 -16.82 10.85
CA ARG A 234 -8.09 -15.63 10.03
C ARG A 234 -6.95 -15.85 9.05
N LEU A 235 -7.03 -15.09 7.95
CA LEU A 235 -6.18 -15.16 6.77
C LEU A 235 -4.69 -15.05 7.12
N ALA A 236 -3.95 -16.12 6.80
CA ALA A 236 -2.50 -16.14 6.83
C ALA A 236 -1.92 -15.13 5.81
N VAL A 237 -1.05 -14.24 6.25
CA VAL A 237 -0.30 -13.33 5.38
C VAL A 237 0.91 -14.07 4.82
N VAL A 238 0.72 -15.01 3.91
CA VAL A 238 1.80 -15.86 3.37
C VAL A 238 3.05 -15.05 2.96
N ASN A 239 4.13 -15.20 3.73
CA ASN A 239 5.44 -14.68 3.40
C ASN A 239 6.07 -15.61 2.35
N VAL A 240 6.16 -15.14 1.11
CA VAL A 240 7.08 -15.72 0.13
C VAL A 240 8.14 -14.67 -0.14
N GLU A 241 9.40 -15.08 -0.01
CA GLU A 241 10.59 -14.40 -0.49
C GLU A 241 10.48 -14.05 -1.99
N THR A 242 9.72 -13.01 -2.27
CA THR A 242 9.79 -12.23 -3.49
C THR A 242 9.67 -10.81 -3.01
N VAL A 243 10.79 -10.09 -2.93
CA VAL A 243 10.78 -8.64 -2.87
C VAL A 243 10.11 -8.15 -4.15
N THR A 244 8.78 -8.05 -4.10
CA THR A 244 7.96 -7.32 -5.06
C THR A 244 8.28 -5.85 -4.87
N VAL A 245 8.54 -5.16 -5.98
CA VAL A 245 8.53 -3.70 -6.00
C VAL A 245 7.13 -3.30 -5.53
N SER A 246 7.01 -2.72 -4.34
CA SER A 246 5.84 -1.90 -4.07
C SER A 246 6.11 -0.57 -4.79
N VAL A 247 5.70 -0.51 -6.05
CA VAL A 247 5.39 0.79 -6.66
C VAL A 247 4.17 1.27 -5.87
N PRO A 248 4.21 2.44 -5.22
CA PRO A 248 3.05 2.94 -4.49
C PRO A 248 1.93 3.19 -5.51
N ALA A 249 0.76 2.61 -5.27
CA ALA A 249 -0.34 2.44 -6.20
C ALA A 249 0.00 1.62 -7.46
N ASP A 250 -1.01 1.03 -8.11
CA ASP A 250 -0.87 0.37 -9.42
C ASP A 250 -0.65 1.41 -10.54
N ALA A 251 0.40 2.20 -10.39
CA ALA A 251 0.61 3.40 -11.15
C ALA A 251 0.94 3.10 -12.63
N MET A 252 1.47 1.91 -12.93
CA MET A 252 1.64 1.44 -14.30
C MET A 252 0.29 1.15 -14.97
N THR A 253 -0.58 0.34 -14.34
CA THR A 253 -1.93 0.08 -14.85
C THR A 253 -2.72 1.37 -14.98
N GLN A 254 -2.56 2.32 -14.05
CA GLN A 254 -3.19 3.63 -14.12
C GLN A 254 -2.71 4.46 -15.31
N GLN A 255 -1.40 4.49 -15.60
CA GLN A 255 -0.93 5.12 -16.83
C GLN A 255 -1.53 4.41 -18.04
N ILE A 256 -1.50 3.08 -18.11
CA ILE A 256 -2.11 2.35 -19.24
C ILE A 256 -3.58 2.72 -19.41
N MET A 257 -4.39 2.71 -18.35
CA MET A 257 -5.79 3.12 -18.40
C MET A 257 -5.96 4.55 -18.88
N ARG A 258 -5.20 5.50 -18.33
CA ARG A 258 -5.26 6.90 -18.76
C ARG A 258 -4.89 7.05 -20.23
N SER A 259 -3.93 6.26 -20.71
CA SER A 259 -3.58 6.22 -22.14
C SER A 259 -4.76 5.82 -23.02
N LEU A 260 -5.62 4.91 -22.55
CA LEU A 260 -6.80 4.46 -23.29
C LEU A 260 -7.92 5.51 -23.29
N LEU A 261 -7.95 6.39 -22.29
CA LEU A 261 -8.97 7.44 -22.13
C LEU A 261 -8.56 8.80 -22.69
N SER A 262 -7.27 9.01 -22.97
CA SER A 262 -6.67 10.29 -23.36
C SER A 262 -6.10 10.26 -24.79
N ALA A 263 -6.93 9.96 -25.80
CA ALA A 263 -6.50 9.94 -27.21
C ALA A 263 -5.79 11.24 -27.63
N GLY A 264 -6.24 12.40 -27.12
CA GLY A 264 -5.65 13.71 -27.41
C GLY A 264 -4.26 13.97 -26.82
N GLU A 265 -3.76 13.12 -25.92
CA GLU A 265 -2.41 13.28 -25.33
C GLU A 265 -1.30 12.59 -26.15
N TYR A 266 -1.66 11.80 -27.17
CA TYR A 266 -0.69 11.15 -28.04
C TYR A 266 -0.08 12.11 -29.05
N ILE A 267 1.23 11.97 -29.26
CA ILE A 267 2.00 12.70 -30.28
C ILE A 267 2.33 11.74 -31.42
N PRO A 268 1.99 12.06 -32.69
CA PRO A 268 2.34 11.23 -33.83
C PRO A 268 3.85 11.21 -34.08
N ASP A 269 4.41 10.01 -34.24
CA ASP A 269 5.74 9.78 -34.84
C ASP A 269 5.55 9.12 -36.20
N ALA A 270 5.60 9.94 -37.25
CA ALA A 270 5.36 9.49 -38.62
C ALA A 270 6.45 8.56 -39.14
N GLU A 271 7.69 8.72 -38.68
CA GLU A 271 8.84 7.92 -39.13
C GLU A 271 8.73 6.50 -38.59
N GLN A 272 8.40 6.37 -37.31
CA GLN A 272 8.26 5.07 -36.65
C GLN A 272 6.88 4.43 -36.85
N ARG A 273 5.92 5.16 -37.46
CA ARG A 273 4.51 4.74 -37.62
C ARG A 273 3.85 4.40 -36.29
N VAL A 274 4.13 5.20 -35.26
CA VAL A 274 3.56 5.04 -33.91
C VAL A 274 2.95 6.35 -33.42
N ALA A 275 2.06 6.24 -32.44
CA ALA A 275 1.67 7.36 -31.59
C ALA A 275 2.34 7.18 -30.24
N VAL A 276 2.97 8.23 -29.70
CA VAL A 276 3.69 8.15 -28.43
C VAL A 276 3.05 9.07 -27.40
N TRP A 277 2.79 8.52 -26.22
CA TRP A 277 2.46 9.28 -25.01
C TRP A 277 3.54 9.03 -23.96
N GLN A 278 4.03 10.10 -23.32
CA GLN A 278 5.15 10.04 -22.38
C GLN A 278 4.78 10.58 -20.99
N PRO A 279 3.96 9.86 -20.22
CA PRO A 279 3.72 10.21 -18.82
C PRO A 279 4.97 10.05 -17.97
N THR A 280 4.93 10.65 -16.77
CA THR A 280 5.96 10.45 -15.74
C THR A 280 5.42 9.55 -14.63
N LEU A 281 6.25 8.61 -14.17
CA LEU A 281 5.99 7.69 -13.08
C LEU A 281 7.18 7.71 -12.12
N LEU A 282 6.98 8.12 -10.87
CA LEU A 282 8.06 8.28 -9.87
C LEU A 282 9.23 9.12 -10.41
N ALA A 283 8.91 10.23 -11.08
CA ALA A 283 9.86 11.11 -11.79
C ALA A 283 10.67 10.44 -12.91
N GLN A 284 10.34 9.20 -13.30
CA GLN A 284 10.92 8.52 -14.47
C GLN A 284 9.94 8.57 -15.65
N PRO A 285 10.42 8.74 -16.88
CA PRO A 285 9.56 8.68 -18.06
C PRO A 285 9.05 7.25 -18.28
N VAL A 286 7.75 7.14 -18.57
CA VAL A 286 7.13 5.94 -19.12
C VAL A 286 6.69 6.29 -20.54
N THR A 287 6.98 5.44 -21.49
CA THR A 287 6.58 5.62 -22.88
C THR A 287 5.49 4.61 -23.20
N ILE A 288 4.31 5.09 -23.59
CA ILE A 288 3.22 4.27 -24.10
C ILE A 288 3.08 4.56 -25.58
N GLN A 289 3.25 3.53 -26.40
CA GLN A 289 3.26 3.61 -27.85
C GLN A 289 2.08 2.83 -28.41
N LEU A 290 1.27 3.46 -29.26
CA LEU A 290 0.26 2.76 -30.04
C LEU A 290 0.79 2.54 -31.45
N ASN A 291 0.98 1.28 -31.82
CA ASN A 291 1.46 0.88 -33.14
C ASN A 291 0.33 0.96 -34.17
N ARG A 292 0.63 1.53 -35.34
CA ARG A 292 -0.31 1.65 -36.47
C ARG A 292 -0.36 0.36 -37.29
N GLN A 293 -1.53 0.02 -37.83
CA GLN A 293 -1.66 -1.05 -38.81
C GLN A 293 -1.21 -0.60 -40.20
N ASP A 294 -0.92 -1.56 -41.07
CA ASP A 294 -0.63 -1.27 -42.47
C ASP A 294 -1.85 -0.64 -43.15
N GLY A 295 -1.64 0.52 -43.77
CA GLY A 295 -2.69 1.30 -44.45
C GLY A 295 -3.56 2.16 -43.54
N GLU A 296 -3.50 2.00 -42.22
CA GLU A 296 -4.21 2.85 -41.27
C GLU A 296 -3.53 4.22 -41.16
N THR A 297 -4.30 5.31 -41.05
CA THR A 297 -3.78 6.66 -40.81
C THR A 297 -3.77 6.98 -39.31
N TYR A 298 -2.96 7.97 -38.91
CA TYR A 298 -2.94 8.42 -37.51
C TYR A 298 -4.33 8.92 -37.05
N GLN A 299 -5.04 9.64 -37.91
CA GLN A 299 -6.39 10.13 -37.61
C GLN A 299 -7.38 8.99 -37.39
N GLN A 300 -7.31 7.93 -38.20
CA GLN A 300 -8.14 6.73 -38.01
C GLN A 300 -7.83 6.08 -36.66
N MET A 301 -6.55 5.90 -36.36
CA MET A 301 -6.10 5.29 -35.11
C MET A 301 -6.54 6.08 -33.86
N MET A 302 -6.42 7.41 -33.88
CA MET A 302 -6.90 8.26 -32.79
C MET A 302 -8.42 8.31 -32.70
N ALA A 303 -9.14 8.29 -33.84
CA ALA A 303 -10.60 8.23 -33.86
C ALA A 303 -11.11 6.92 -33.24
N VAL A 304 -10.41 5.80 -33.48
CA VAL A 304 -10.72 4.51 -32.83
C VAL A 304 -10.56 4.62 -31.31
N LEU A 305 -9.46 5.20 -30.81
CA LEU A 305 -9.28 5.41 -29.37
C LEU A 305 -10.30 6.39 -28.79
N ASP A 306 -10.64 7.47 -29.49
CA ASP A 306 -11.62 8.45 -29.02
C ASP A 306 -13.04 7.85 -28.96
N GLN A 307 -13.39 7.02 -29.94
CA GLN A 307 -14.70 6.36 -30.01
C GLN A 307 -14.81 5.17 -29.05
N LEU A 308 -13.75 4.40 -28.86
CA LEU A 308 -13.77 3.13 -28.12
C LEU A 308 -12.95 3.17 -26.82
N GLY A 309 -12.45 4.33 -26.39
CA GLY A 309 -11.52 4.43 -25.28
C GLY A 309 -12.09 3.92 -23.96
N ASP A 310 -13.38 4.16 -23.70
CA ASP A 310 -14.06 3.62 -22.51
C ASP A 310 -14.19 2.10 -22.57
N GLU A 311 -14.61 1.56 -23.71
CA GLU A 311 -14.74 0.12 -23.95
C GLU A 311 -13.38 -0.60 -23.96
N ALA A 312 -12.33 0.06 -24.45
CA ALA A 312 -10.97 -0.46 -24.44
C ALA A 312 -10.41 -0.51 -23.01
N ALA A 313 -10.65 0.54 -22.22
CA ALA A 313 -10.30 0.55 -20.80
C ALA A 313 -11.10 -0.49 -20.00
N ASP A 314 -12.37 -0.73 -20.35
CA ASP A 314 -13.20 -1.80 -19.77
C ASP A 314 -12.63 -3.19 -20.10
N ALA A 315 -12.35 -3.45 -21.38
CA ALA A 315 -11.75 -4.71 -21.82
C ALA A 315 -10.38 -4.94 -21.16
N PHE A 316 -9.57 -3.89 -21.03
CA PHE A 316 -8.30 -3.95 -20.32
C PHE A 316 -8.47 -4.33 -18.84
N CYS A 317 -9.38 -3.68 -18.11
CA CYS A 317 -9.66 -4.01 -16.72
C CYS A 317 -10.20 -5.44 -16.56
N ALA A 318 -11.07 -5.88 -17.48
CA ALA A 318 -11.57 -7.25 -17.50
C ALA A 318 -10.43 -8.26 -17.71
N LEU A 319 -9.48 -7.99 -18.62
CA LEU A 319 -8.31 -8.85 -18.82
C LEU A 319 -7.42 -8.95 -17.58
N VAL A 320 -7.18 -7.82 -16.90
CA VAL A 320 -6.44 -7.80 -15.63
C VAL A 320 -7.14 -8.66 -14.59
N ALA A 321 -8.45 -8.51 -14.45
CA ALA A 321 -9.26 -9.25 -13.50
C ALA A 321 -9.32 -10.76 -13.81
N ILE A 322 -9.51 -11.14 -15.07
CA ILE A 322 -9.50 -12.55 -15.52
C ILE A 322 -8.12 -13.18 -15.30
N ALA A 323 -7.03 -12.45 -15.59
CA ALA A 323 -5.68 -12.93 -15.36
C ALA A 323 -5.41 -13.20 -13.86
N LEU A 324 -5.92 -12.33 -12.98
CA LEU A 324 -5.85 -12.53 -11.53
C LEU A 324 -6.66 -13.74 -11.07
N ASP A 325 -7.90 -13.88 -11.54
CA ASP A 325 -8.76 -15.02 -11.18
C ASP A 325 -8.14 -16.34 -11.65
N THR A 326 -7.48 -16.34 -12.81
CA THR A 326 -6.91 -17.55 -13.40
C THR A 326 -5.55 -17.92 -12.80
N ASN A 327 -4.65 -16.95 -12.66
CA ASN A 327 -3.24 -17.21 -12.32
C ASN A 327 -2.84 -16.77 -10.90
N GLY A 328 -3.73 -16.06 -10.19
CA GLY A 328 -3.42 -15.39 -8.93
C GLY A 328 -2.50 -14.18 -9.09
N SER A 329 -2.35 -13.42 -8.01
CA SER A 329 -1.57 -12.17 -8.00
C SER A 329 -0.09 -12.35 -8.36
N LYS A 330 0.53 -13.47 -7.95
CA LYS A 330 1.94 -13.80 -8.24
C LYS A 330 2.16 -14.26 -9.69
N GLY A 331 1.10 -14.70 -10.36
CA GLY A 331 1.13 -15.28 -11.70
C GLY A 331 0.47 -14.40 -12.76
N ILE A 332 0.13 -13.14 -12.48
CA ILE A 332 -0.71 -12.30 -13.34
C ILE A 332 -0.22 -12.17 -14.81
N ALA A 333 1.10 -12.24 -15.03
CA ALA A 333 1.71 -12.19 -16.37
C ALA A 333 1.76 -13.55 -17.09
N GLN A 334 1.41 -14.65 -16.42
CA GLN A 334 1.41 -15.98 -17.03
C GLN A 334 0.33 -16.09 -18.12
N PRO A 335 0.57 -16.84 -19.20
CA PRO A 335 -0.43 -17.04 -20.24
C PRO A 335 -1.67 -17.81 -19.76
N PHE A 336 -2.85 -17.42 -20.23
CA PHE A 336 -4.13 -18.09 -19.97
C PHE A 336 -5.00 -18.15 -21.24
N TYR A 337 -6.00 -19.03 -21.28
CA TYR A 337 -6.92 -19.14 -22.43
C TYR A 337 -8.12 -18.22 -22.26
N LEU A 338 -8.39 -17.41 -23.28
CA LEU A 338 -9.46 -16.42 -23.29
C LEU A 338 -10.26 -16.49 -24.61
N SER A 339 -11.57 -16.41 -24.50
CA SER A 339 -12.50 -16.12 -25.60
C SER A 339 -13.08 -14.70 -25.46
N PRO A 340 -13.59 -14.10 -26.55
CA PRO A 340 -14.35 -12.85 -26.47
C PRO A 340 -15.52 -12.91 -25.49
N ASP A 341 -16.16 -14.09 -25.38
CA ASP A 341 -17.32 -14.33 -24.52
C ASP A 341 -16.94 -14.26 -23.03
N ASP A 342 -15.74 -14.73 -22.64
CA ASP A 342 -15.27 -14.58 -21.25
C ASP A 342 -15.15 -13.10 -20.86
N VAL A 343 -14.66 -12.25 -21.77
CA VAL A 343 -14.55 -10.81 -21.52
C VAL A 343 -15.94 -10.17 -21.46
N LEU A 344 -16.82 -10.52 -22.40
CA LEU A 344 -18.20 -10.01 -22.42
C LEU A 344 -18.98 -10.39 -21.16
N ALA A 345 -18.80 -11.62 -20.66
CA ALA A 345 -19.37 -12.09 -19.40
C ALA A 345 -18.82 -11.31 -18.22
N PHE A 346 -17.50 -11.08 -18.18
CA PHE A 346 -16.88 -10.27 -17.12
C PHE A 346 -17.39 -8.82 -17.13
N LEU A 347 -17.67 -8.27 -18.32
CA LEU A 347 -18.26 -6.95 -18.50
C LEU A 347 -19.78 -6.90 -18.20
N GLY A 348 -20.39 -8.00 -17.77
CA GLY A 348 -21.83 -8.07 -17.47
C GLY A 348 -22.71 -7.79 -18.68
N ARG A 349 -22.25 -8.11 -19.90
CA ARG A 349 -23.06 -7.88 -21.10
C ARG A 349 -24.20 -8.88 -21.17
N HIS A 350 -25.37 -8.41 -21.60
CA HIS A 350 -26.52 -9.28 -21.80
C HIS A 350 -26.33 -10.18 -23.02
N GLU A 351 -26.66 -11.44 -22.80
CA GLU A 351 -26.81 -12.45 -23.85
C GLU A 351 -28.21 -12.35 -24.46
N SER A 352 -28.31 -12.67 -25.75
CA SER A 352 -29.58 -12.87 -26.45
C SER A 352 -29.72 -14.36 -26.74
N ASN A 353 -30.78 -15.00 -26.24
CA ASN A 353 -31.00 -16.44 -26.38
C ASN A 353 -29.81 -17.31 -25.88
N ARG A 354 -29.21 -16.94 -24.73
CA ARG A 354 -28.06 -17.64 -24.11
C ARG A 354 -26.75 -17.59 -24.91
N ALA A 355 -26.61 -16.59 -25.78
CA ALA A 355 -25.37 -16.35 -26.52
C ALA A 355 -25.13 -14.85 -26.73
N TYR A 356 -23.86 -14.47 -26.82
CA TYR A 356 -23.49 -13.15 -27.31
C TYR A 356 -23.74 -13.01 -28.81
N THR A 357 -24.07 -11.81 -29.26
CA THR A 357 -24.27 -11.52 -30.68
C THR A 357 -22.93 -11.47 -31.43
N ALA A 358 -22.95 -11.77 -32.73
CA ALA A 358 -21.75 -11.63 -33.58
C ALA A 358 -21.15 -10.21 -33.53
N GLY A 359 -22.00 -9.17 -33.43
CA GLY A 359 -21.56 -7.78 -33.29
C GLY A 359 -20.80 -7.52 -31.99
N GLN A 360 -21.26 -8.06 -30.85
CA GLN A 360 -20.56 -7.95 -29.57
C GLN A 360 -19.20 -8.64 -29.62
N ARG A 361 -19.14 -9.85 -30.18
CA ARG A 361 -17.88 -10.61 -30.35
C ARG A 361 -16.90 -9.88 -31.26
N ALA A 362 -17.36 -9.38 -32.41
CA ALA A 362 -16.53 -8.63 -33.35
C ALA A 362 -15.97 -7.34 -32.73
N MET A 363 -16.79 -6.62 -31.95
CA MET A 363 -16.34 -5.47 -31.18
C MET A 363 -15.25 -5.87 -30.18
N MET A 364 -15.46 -6.93 -29.40
CA MET A 364 -14.47 -7.39 -28.41
C MET A 364 -13.15 -7.83 -29.06
N ILE A 365 -13.20 -8.54 -30.19
CA ILE A 365 -12.01 -8.90 -30.97
C ILE A 365 -11.26 -7.64 -31.42
N THR A 366 -12.00 -6.61 -31.87
CA THR A 366 -11.42 -5.32 -32.26
C THR A 366 -10.71 -4.66 -31.07
N LEU A 367 -11.34 -4.62 -29.90
CA LEU A 367 -10.75 -4.07 -28.67
C LEU A 367 -9.48 -4.84 -28.27
N LEU A 368 -9.51 -6.18 -28.27
CA LEU A 368 -8.34 -7.00 -27.96
C LEU A 368 -7.18 -6.74 -28.93
N ASN A 369 -7.46 -6.56 -30.22
CA ASN A 369 -6.46 -6.20 -31.21
C ASN A 369 -5.90 -4.79 -30.98
N VAL A 370 -6.74 -3.82 -30.60
CA VAL A 370 -6.27 -2.46 -30.22
C VAL A 370 -5.35 -2.55 -29.00
N LEU A 371 -5.73 -3.29 -27.96
CA LEU A 371 -4.89 -3.48 -26.78
C LEU A 371 -3.56 -4.16 -27.13
N ALA A 372 -3.57 -5.17 -28.01
CA ALA A 372 -2.35 -5.85 -28.43
C ALA A 372 -1.35 -4.96 -29.20
N ARG A 373 -1.82 -3.84 -29.75
CA ARG A 373 -0.99 -2.86 -30.47
C ARG A 373 -0.33 -1.84 -29.55
N ILE A 374 -0.77 -1.73 -28.29
CA ILE A 374 -0.23 -0.77 -27.33
C ILE A 374 0.97 -1.39 -26.63
N GLN A 375 2.09 -0.69 -26.67
CA GLN A 375 3.37 -1.07 -26.10
C GLN A 375 3.77 -0.10 -25.01
N VAL A 376 4.18 -0.65 -23.87
CA VAL A 376 4.67 0.09 -22.72
C VAL A 376 6.16 -0.13 -22.60
N SER A 377 6.91 0.96 -22.52
CA SER A 377 8.33 0.97 -22.19
C SER A 377 8.57 1.81 -20.96
N ALA A 378 9.26 1.26 -19.97
CA ALA A 378 9.52 1.96 -18.72
C ALA A 378 10.92 1.66 -18.19
N VAL A 379 11.48 2.65 -17.50
CA VAL A 379 12.79 2.59 -16.85
C VAL A 379 12.57 2.80 -15.36
N LEU A 380 12.48 1.71 -14.59
CA LEU A 380 12.15 1.73 -13.17
C LEU A 380 13.40 1.47 -12.32
N PRO A 381 13.51 2.02 -11.10
CA PRO A 381 14.56 1.64 -10.16
C PRO A 381 14.49 0.13 -9.84
N ASN A 382 15.64 -0.55 -9.83
CA ASN A 382 15.70 -1.98 -9.52
C ASN A 382 15.62 -2.18 -7.99
N PRO A 383 14.61 -2.90 -7.47
CA PRO A 383 14.42 -3.08 -6.03
C PRO A 383 15.52 -3.93 -5.39
N ARG A 384 16.11 -4.87 -6.14
CA ARG A 384 17.07 -5.85 -5.62
C ARG A 384 18.50 -5.32 -5.60
N ARG A 385 18.78 -4.27 -6.36
CA ARG A 385 20.14 -3.74 -6.53
C ARG A 385 20.09 -2.23 -6.54
N LYS A 386 20.41 -1.62 -5.39
CA LYS A 386 20.63 -0.18 -5.24
C LYS A 386 21.55 0.29 -6.38
N ASN A 387 21.14 1.31 -7.13
CA ASN A 387 21.81 1.86 -8.33
C ASN A 387 21.69 1.09 -9.65
N ARG A 388 20.86 0.03 -9.76
CA ARG A 388 20.50 -0.54 -11.05
C ARG A 388 19.11 -0.11 -11.48
N VAL A 389 18.88 -0.12 -12.79
CA VAL A 389 17.61 0.25 -13.40
C VAL A 389 17.05 -0.99 -14.10
N TYR A 390 15.76 -1.23 -13.90
CA TYR A 390 14.97 -2.24 -14.60
C TYR A 390 14.34 -1.58 -15.84
N ARG A 391 14.76 -2.01 -17.02
CA ARG A 391 14.15 -1.58 -18.27
C ARG A 391 13.16 -2.65 -18.71
N MET A 392 11.93 -2.25 -18.97
CA MET A 392 10.93 -3.13 -19.55
C MET A 392 10.40 -2.52 -20.83
N THR A 393 10.10 -3.38 -21.79
CA THR A 393 9.40 -3.05 -23.02
C THR A 393 8.50 -4.23 -23.34
N SER A 394 7.20 -4.02 -23.42
CA SER A 394 6.21 -5.08 -23.69
C SER A 394 4.92 -4.48 -24.23
N THR A 395 4.19 -5.22 -25.06
CA THR A 395 2.77 -4.93 -25.33
C THR A 395 1.96 -5.01 -24.04
N ILE A 396 0.81 -4.34 -23.98
CA ILE A 396 -0.05 -4.45 -22.79
C ILE A 396 -0.69 -5.85 -22.71
N VAL A 397 -1.06 -6.40 -23.86
CA VAL A 397 -1.63 -7.73 -24.04
C VAL A 397 -0.90 -8.43 -25.18
N ASN A 398 -0.44 -9.64 -24.95
CA ASN A 398 0.11 -10.53 -25.97
C ASN A 398 -0.98 -11.50 -26.43
N LEU A 399 -1.33 -11.47 -27.71
CA LEU A 399 -2.15 -12.50 -28.35
C LEU A 399 -1.21 -13.58 -28.87
N LEU A 400 -1.18 -14.74 -28.22
CA LEU A 400 -0.29 -15.84 -28.62
C LEU A 400 -0.95 -16.67 -29.73
N SER A 401 -0.13 -17.40 -30.49
CA SER A 401 -0.59 -18.18 -31.65
C SER A 401 -1.37 -19.45 -31.26
N ASP A 402 -1.27 -19.88 -30.01
CA ASP A 402 -1.92 -21.11 -29.53
C ASP A 402 -3.43 -20.88 -29.32
N THR A 403 -4.24 -21.76 -29.89
CA THR A 403 -5.70 -21.69 -29.87
C THR A 403 -6.28 -23.07 -29.53
N ILE A 404 -7.36 -23.09 -28.77
CA ILE A 404 -8.11 -24.31 -28.47
C ILE A 404 -9.57 -24.13 -28.88
N GLY A 405 -10.18 -25.22 -29.34
CA GLY A 405 -11.62 -25.27 -29.50
C GLY A 405 -12.20 -24.70 -30.78
N GLU A 406 -11.42 -24.58 -31.85
CA GLU A 406 -11.90 -24.00 -33.11
C GLU A 406 -13.00 -24.85 -33.77
N TYR A 407 -14.24 -24.35 -33.74
CA TYR A 407 -15.33 -24.86 -34.59
C TYR A 407 -15.59 -23.86 -35.70
N VAL A 408 -15.18 -24.20 -36.92
CA VAL A 408 -15.46 -23.40 -38.12
C VAL A 408 -16.70 -23.99 -38.80
N LEU A 409 -17.76 -23.20 -38.91
CA LEU A 409 -18.93 -23.55 -39.72
C LEU A 409 -18.56 -23.61 -41.20
N ASP A 410 -19.38 -24.29 -42.00
CA ASP A 410 -19.22 -24.33 -43.46
C ASP A 410 -19.27 -22.92 -44.11
N SER A 411 -19.84 -21.94 -43.40
CA SER A 411 -19.83 -20.51 -43.77
C SER A 411 -18.46 -19.83 -43.59
N GLY A 412 -17.49 -20.49 -42.95
CA GLY A 412 -16.24 -19.91 -42.50
C GLY A 412 -16.32 -19.19 -41.15
N GLU A 413 -17.49 -19.19 -40.49
CA GLU A 413 -17.69 -18.52 -39.20
C GLU A 413 -17.19 -19.41 -38.04
N ILE A 414 -16.39 -18.82 -37.15
CA ILE A 414 -15.85 -19.51 -35.98
C ILE A 414 -16.89 -19.46 -34.84
N LEU A 415 -17.51 -20.59 -34.51
CA LEU A 415 -18.52 -20.74 -33.45
C LEU A 415 -17.95 -20.58 -32.04
N TRP A 416 -16.74 -21.11 -31.83
CA TRP A 416 -16.03 -21.03 -30.56
C TRP A 416 -14.53 -21.09 -30.84
N GLN A 417 -13.76 -20.26 -30.14
CA GLN A 417 -12.30 -20.27 -30.14
C GLN A 417 -11.84 -19.61 -28.85
N ARG A 418 -10.99 -20.30 -28.09
CA ARG A 418 -10.21 -19.66 -27.03
C ARG A 418 -8.79 -19.49 -27.52
N ARG A 419 -8.27 -18.27 -27.45
CA ARG A 419 -6.89 -17.96 -27.77
C ARG A 419 -6.08 -17.86 -26.49
N LYS A 420 -4.85 -18.35 -26.51
CA LYS A 420 -3.91 -18.14 -25.42
C LYS A 420 -3.46 -16.69 -25.45
N VAL A 421 -3.65 -15.99 -24.33
CA VAL A 421 -3.27 -14.59 -24.16
C VAL A 421 -2.36 -14.47 -22.94
N SER A 422 -1.53 -13.45 -22.88
CA SER A 422 -0.84 -13.08 -21.64
C SER A 422 -0.84 -11.57 -21.48
N LEU A 423 -0.80 -11.08 -20.24
CA LEU A 423 -0.44 -9.69 -20.03
C LEU A 423 1.06 -9.50 -20.31
N GLY A 424 1.43 -8.28 -20.65
CA GLY A 424 2.83 -7.93 -20.86
C GLY A 424 3.68 -8.04 -19.60
N ASN A 425 5.00 -7.98 -19.77
CA ASN A 425 5.96 -8.01 -18.65
C ASN A 425 5.79 -6.84 -17.67
N TRP A 426 5.05 -5.79 -18.05
CA TRP A 426 4.65 -4.70 -17.16
C TRP A 426 3.76 -5.20 -16.01
N ALA A 427 2.96 -6.26 -16.22
CA ALA A 427 2.07 -6.78 -15.19
C ALA A 427 2.84 -7.43 -14.03
N ALA A 428 4.08 -7.88 -14.27
CA ALA A 428 4.95 -8.40 -13.22
C ALA A 428 5.44 -7.33 -12.22
N VAL A 429 5.27 -6.03 -12.55
CA VAL A 429 5.55 -4.92 -11.62
C VAL A 429 4.28 -4.29 -11.04
N ALA A 430 3.09 -4.78 -11.42
CA ALA A 430 1.85 -4.36 -10.79
C ALA A 430 1.85 -4.84 -9.32
N PRO A 431 1.28 -4.05 -8.38
CA PRO A 431 1.11 -4.50 -7.01
C PRO A 431 0.22 -5.75 -6.96
N GLN A 432 0.34 -6.52 -5.88
CA GLN A 432 -0.48 -7.72 -5.71
C GLN A 432 -1.95 -7.33 -5.53
N LEU A 433 -2.72 -7.43 -6.61
CA LEU A 433 -4.16 -7.16 -6.60
C LEU A 433 -4.87 -8.28 -5.79
N SER A 434 -5.80 -7.89 -4.92
CA SER A 434 -6.53 -8.82 -4.06
C SER A 434 -7.78 -9.37 -4.76
N SER A 435 -8.35 -10.46 -4.24
CA SER A 435 -9.65 -10.95 -4.71
C SER A 435 -10.77 -9.92 -4.55
N GLN A 436 -10.65 -9.01 -3.58
CA GLN A 436 -11.60 -7.91 -3.39
C GLN A 436 -11.52 -6.90 -4.54
N THR A 437 -10.32 -6.59 -5.03
CA THR A 437 -10.14 -5.73 -6.21
C THR A 437 -10.84 -6.33 -7.44
N VAL A 438 -10.71 -7.64 -7.65
CA VAL A 438 -11.39 -8.33 -8.76
C VAL A 438 -12.91 -8.18 -8.65
N GLU A 439 -13.47 -8.35 -7.46
CA GLU A 439 -14.90 -8.22 -7.24
C GLU A 439 -15.41 -6.77 -7.43
N MET A 440 -14.64 -5.78 -6.96
CA MET A 440 -14.92 -4.37 -7.21
C MET A 440 -14.92 -4.05 -8.70
N LEU A 441 -13.89 -4.51 -9.43
CA LEU A 441 -13.81 -4.34 -10.88
C LEU A 441 -14.99 -5.01 -11.59
N ARG A 442 -15.40 -6.22 -11.18
CA ARG A 442 -16.56 -6.90 -11.76
C ARG A 442 -17.84 -6.06 -11.65
N ARG A 443 -18.12 -5.47 -10.47
CA ARG A 443 -19.26 -4.57 -10.25
C ARG A 443 -19.16 -3.28 -11.06
N ILE A 444 -17.99 -2.66 -11.10
CA ILE A 444 -17.79 -1.43 -11.90
C ILE A 444 -17.98 -1.72 -13.37
N LEU A 445 -17.49 -2.85 -13.86
CA LEU A 445 -17.51 -3.18 -15.28
C LEU A 445 -18.92 -3.51 -15.79
N SER A 446 -19.86 -3.89 -14.91
CA SER A 446 -21.27 -4.03 -15.27
C SER A 446 -21.99 -2.69 -15.49
N TYR A 447 -21.43 -1.56 -15.06
CA TYR A 447 -21.99 -0.25 -15.35
C TYR A 447 -22.01 0.05 -16.86
N HIS A 448 -23.00 0.79 -17.33
CA HIS A 448 -23.08 1.13 -18.74
C HIS A 448 -22.05 2.21 -19.09
N PRO A 449 -21.16 2.00 -20.08
CA PRO A 449 -20.04 2.91 -20.35
C PRO A 449 -20.47 4.34 -20.70
N GLN A 450 -21.66 4.49 -21.31
CA GLN A 450 -22.18 5.81 -21.70
C GLN A 450 -23.13 6.46 -20.68
N LYS A 451 -23.94 5.67 -19.97
CA LYS A 451 -24.98 6.22 -19.06
C LYS A 451 -24.39 6.49 -17.69
N ASP A 452 -23.55 5.58 -17.23
CA ASP A 452 -22.94 5.59 -15.91
C ASP A 452 -21.46 5.97 -16.02
N ARG A 453 -21.11 6.74 -17.06
CA ARG A 453 -19.72 7.03 -17.48
C ARG A 453 -18.87 7.58 -16.33
N TYR A 454 -19.43 8.47 -15.53
CA TYR A 454 -18.75 9.09 -14.38
C TYR A 454 -18.47 8.07 -13.28
N ALA A 455 -19.48 7.31 -12.87
CA ALA A 455 -19.35 6.26 -11.87
C ALA A 455 -18.37 5.17 -12.34
N LYS A 456 -18.42 4.78 -13.61
CA LYS A 456 -17.52 3.78 -14.18
C LYS A 456 -16.07 4.26 -14.21
N ARG A 457 -15.81 5.48 -14.68
CA ARG A 457 -14.47 6.08 -14.72
C ARG A 457 -13.88 6.27 -13.32
N LEU A 458 -14.65 6.86 -12.39
CA LEU A 458 -14.23 7.04 -11.00
C LEU A 458 -14.02 5.71 -10.29
N GLY A 459 -14.94 4.76 -10.47
CA GLY A 459 -14.88 3.43 -9.89
C GLY A 459 -13.62 2.67 -10.31
N ARG A 460 -13.30 2.63 -11.62
CA ARG A 460 -12.07 2.00 -12.13
C ARG A 460 -10.83 2.62 -11.51
N PHE A 461 -10.77 3.96 -11.51
CA PHE A 461 -9.65 4.69 -10.92
C PHE A 461 -9.48 4.35 -9.44
N LEU A 462 -10.51 4.57 -8.61
CA LEU A 462 -10.45 4.39 -7.15
C LEU A 462 -10.18 2.93 -6.76
N THR A 463 -10.79 1.96 -7.45
CA THR A 463 -10.57 0.53 -7.18
C THR A 463 -9.12 0.14 -7.32
N LEU A 464 -8.45 0.62 -8.37
CA LEU A 464 -7.03 0.36 -8.57
C LEU A 464 -6.14 1.12 -7.58
N GLN A 465 -6.61 2.21 -6.97
CA GLN A 465 -5.89 2.91 -5.88
C GLN A 465 -6.01 2.18 -4.53
N PHE A 466 -7.16 1.58 -4.22
CA PHE A 466 -7.36 0.84 -2.96
C PHE A 466 -6.51 -0.43 -2.85
N THR A 467 -5.98 -0.94 -3.96
CA THR A 467 -5.10 -2.13 -4.00
C THR A 467 -3.87 -2.01 -3.11
N THR A 468 -3.45 -0.77 -2.81
CA THR A 468 -2.24 -0.48 -2.03
C THR A 468 -2.50 0.11 -0.66
N ALA A 469 -3.76 0.36 -0.30
CA ALA A 469 -4.12 1.05 0.93
C ALA A 469 -5.16 0.24 1.71
N THR A 470 -4.78 -0.28 2.88
CA THR A 470 -5.75 -0.57 3.96
C THR A 470 -6.32 0.73 4.56
N ALA A 471 -5.83 1.87 4.08
CA ALA A 471 -6.13 3.20 4.57
C ALA A 471 -7.02 3.99 3.61
N THR A 472 -7.58 5.03 4.17
CA THR A 472 -8.31 6.08 3.50
C THR A 472 -7.44 6.79 2.43
N LEU A 473 -8.01 7.06 1.25
CA LEU A 473 -7.36 7.79 0.17
C LEU A 473 -7.77 9.26 0.19
N GLU A 474 -6.86 10.18 -0.10
CA GLU A 474 -7.15 11.60 -0.23
C GLU A 474 -6.69 12.13 -1.58
N PHE A 475 -7.58 12.81 -2.28
CA PHE A 475 -7.29 13.43 -3.57
C PHE A 475 -7.92 14.81 -3.64
N SER A 476 -7.26 15.76 -4.31
CA SER A 476 -8.00 16.93 -4.78
C SER A 476 -9.00 16.51 -5.87
N MET A 477 -10.11 17.24 -5.97
CA MET A 477 -11.08 16.97 -7.03
C MET A 477 -10.47 17.14 -8.44
N SER A 478 -9.55 18.09 -8.62
CA SER A 478 -8.77 18.23 -9.86
C SER A 478 -7.95 16.99 -10.19
N GLN A 479 -7.31 16.36 -9.20
CA GLN A 479 -6.56 15.11 -9.38
C GLN A 479 -7.50 13.96 -9.76
N LEU A 480 -8.66 13.82 -9.09
CA LEU A 480 -9.64 12.79 -9.43
C LEU A 480 -10.14 12.92 -10.87
N ILE A 481 -10.54 14.14 -11.26
CA ILE A 481 -11.01 14.44 -12.60
C ILE A 481 -9.93 14.08 -13.63
N ALA A 482 -8.70 14.55 -13.42
CA ALA A 482 -7.61 14.32 -14.35
C ALA A 482 -7.23 12.83 -14.45
N HIS A 483 -7.11 12.13 -13.33
CA HIS A 483 -6.63 10.75 -13.30
C HIS A 483 -7.70 9.71 -13.68
N ALA A 484 -8.96 9.95 -13.33
CA ALA A 484 -10.08 9.13 -13.83
C ALA A 484 -10.47 9.48 -15.27
N GLY A 485 -9.85 10.52 -15.85
CA GLY A 485 -10.13 11.00 -17.19
C GLY A 485 -11.54 11.56 -17.32
N ILE A 486 -12.11 12.19 -16.30
CA ILE A 486 -13.48 12.72 -16.36
C ILE A 486 -13.53 13.93 -17.31
N PRO A 487 -14.38 13.92 -18.37
CA PRO A 487 -14.54 15.08 -19.23
C PRO A 487 -15.33 16.16 -18.48
N VAL A 488 -14.76 17.36 -18.38
CA VAL A 488 -15.40 18.51 -17.72
C VAL A 488 -16.18 19.32 -18.74
N ASP A 489 -17.50 19.46 -18.54
CA ASP A 489 -18.30 20.45 -19.27
C ASP A 489 -18.01 21.84 -18.68
N ARG A 490 -17.06 22.54 -19.30
CA ARG A 490 -16.67 23.90 -18.88
C ARG A 490 -17.78 24.94 -19.08
N SER A 491 -18.79 24.65 -19.91
CA SER A 491 -19.94 25.53 -20.11
C SER A 491 -21.01 25.34 -19.02
N HIS A 492 -21.09 24.15 -18.43
CA HIS A 492 -22.00 23.81 -17.34
C HIS A 492 -21.29 23.00 -16.24
N PRO A 493 -20.30 23.60 -15.53
CA PRO A 493 -19.52 22.90 -14.50
C PRO A 493 -20.39 22.34 -13.37
N ASP A 494 -21.55 22.95 -13.12
CA ASP A 494 -22.54 22.51 -12.13
C ASP A 494 -23.16 21.15 -12.47
N ARG A 495 -23.30 20.83 -13.76
CA ARG A 495 -23.75 19.51 -14.22
C ARG A 495 -22.65 18.48 -13.98
N THR A 496 -21.41 18.81 -14.34
CA THR A 496 -20.24 17.96 -14.11
C THR A 496 -20.10 17.60 -12.63
N ARG A 497 -20.20 18.59 -11.74
CA ARG A 497 -20.21 18.38 -10.29
C ARG A 497 -21.31 17.42 -9.86
N ARG A 498 -22.55 17.65 -10.29
CA ARG A 498 -23.70 16.78 -9.94
C ARG A 498 -23.49 15.34 -10.40
N PHE A 499 -22.91 15.13 -11.58
CA PHE A 499 -22.60 13.78 -12.06
C PHE A 499 -21.48 13.10 -11.25
N ILE A 500 -20.46 13.84 -10.82
CA ILE A 500 -19.39 13.31 -9.97
C ILE A 500 -19.93 12.94 -8.58
N GLU A 501 -20.67 13.83 -7.94
CA GLU A 501 -21.24 13.58 -6.61
C GLU A 501 -22.29 12.46 -6.65
N GLY A 502 -23.11 12.41 -7.71
CA GLY A 502 -24.03 11.30 -7.96
C GLY A 502 -23.31 9.96 -8.16
N ALA A 503 -22.21 9.96 -8.93
CA ALA A 503 -21.36 8.80 -9.10
C ALA A 503 -20.75 8.29 -7.78
N PHE A 504 -20.37 9.18 -6.85
CA PHE A 504 -19.93 8.73 -5.52
C PHE A 504 -21.05 8.05 -4.75
N ALA A 505 -22.27 8.58 -4.80
CA ALA A 505 -23.42 7.97 -4.14
C ALA A 505 -23.74 6.58 -4.72
N GLU A 506 -23.68 6.41 -6.03
CA GLU A 506 -23.86 5.12 -6.71
C GLU A 506 -22.76 4.11 -6.30
N LEU A 507 -21.49 4.52 -6.31
CA LEU A 507 -20.39 3.65 -5.93
C LEU A 507 -20.44 3.23 -4.45
N ILE A 508 -20.94 4.09 -3.56
CA ILE A 508 -21.18 3.76 -2.14
C ILE A 508 -22.36 2.77 -2.02
N HIS A 509 -23.45 3.04 -2.75
CA HIS A 509 -24.63 2.16 -2.75
C HIS A 509 -24.27 0.73 -3.18
N ASP A 510 -23.46 0.60 -4.22
CA ASP A 510 -23.00 -0.68 -4.76
C ASP A 510 -21.80 -1.27 -4.00
N GLN A 511 -21.43 -0.66 -2.86
CA GLN A 511 -20.35 -1.10 -1.97
C GLN A 511 -18.99 -1.21 -2.69
N ILE A 512 -18.77 -0.41 -3.72
CA ILE A 512 -17.46 -0.20 -4.34
C ILE A 512 -16.65 0.79 -3.50
N LEU A 513 -17.31 1.72 -2.82
CA LEU A 513 -16.74 2.63 -1.83
C LEU A 513 -17.36 2.39 -0.45
N GLY A 514 -16.58 2.58 0.61
CA GLY A 514 -17.11 2.68 1.96
C GLY A 514 -17.74 4.04 2.21
N SER A 515 -17.00 5.11 1.88
CA SER A 515 -17.45 6.50 2.00
C SER A 515 -16.67 7.41 1.02
N ALA A 516 -17.27 8.55 0.72
CA ALA A 516 -16.64 9.68 0.04
C ALA A 516 -17.00 10.96 0.80
N THR A 517 -16.02 11.64 1.38
CA THR A 517 -16.24 12.79 2.25
C THR A 517 -15.36 13.96 1.82
N MET A 518 -15.98 15.09 1.54
CA MET A 518 -15.26 16.33 1.28
C MET A 518 -14.66 16.84 2.59
N LEU A 519 -13.34 17.04 2.63
CA LEU A 519 -12.64 17.60 3.78
C LEU A 519 -12.78 19.13 3.73
N ILE A 520 -13.38 19.68 4.78
CA ILE A 520 -13.63 21.12 4.90
C ILE A 520 -12.56 21.71 5.81
N GLU A 521 -11.80 22.69 5.31
CA GLU A 521 -10.85 23.46 6.11
C GLU A 521 -11.60 24.13 7.29
N ALA A 522 -11.09 23.95 8.51
CA ALA A 522 -11.67 24.57 9.69
C ALA A 522 -11.56 26.11 9.62
N GLY A 523 -12.64 26.81 9.99
CA GLY A 523 -12.69 28.27 10.11
C GLY A 523 -13.50 28.98 9.02
N SER A 524 -13.62 30.29 9.15
CA SER A 524 -14.49 31.14 8.32
C SER A 524 -14.13 31.14 6.83
N ALA A 525 -12.86 30.95 6.50
CA ALA A 525 -12.38 30.85 5.12
C ALA A 525 -12.89 29.56 4.43
N GLY A 526 -12.80 28.41 5.11
CA GLY A 526 -13.31 27.13 4.62
C GLY A 526 -14.82 27.12 4.47
N GLU A 527 -15.55 27.65 5.48
CA GLU A 527 -17.00 27.84 5.37
C GLU A 527 -17.40 28.76 4.21
N GLY A 528 -16.65 29.84 4.00
CA GLY A 528 -16.85 30.76 2.89
C GLY A 528 -16.66 30.08 1.54
N ARG A 529 -15.61 29.26 1.40
CA ARG A 529 -15.37 28.43 0.20
C ARG A 529 -16.51 27.45 -0.03
N GLN A 530 -16.93 26.72 1.01
CA GLN A 530 -18.02 25.76 0.93
C GLN A 530 -19.34 26.43 0.53
N ARG A 531 -19.65 27.62 1.07
CA ARG A 531 -20.82 28.40 0.67
C ARG A 531 -20.77 28.82 -0.79
N ARG A 532 -19.62 29.28 -1.30
CA ARG A 532 -19.45 29.63 -2.72
C ARG A 532 -19.66 28.42 -3.62
N ILE A 533 -19.09 27.27 -3.26
CA ILE A 533 -19.30 25.99 -3.95
C ILE A 533 -20.79 25.63 -3.95
N ALA A 534 -21.44 25.60 -2.78
CA ALA A 534 -22.85 25.24 -2.65
C ALA A 534 -23.81 26.15 -3.44
N GLN A 535 -23.49 27.44 -3.53
CA GLN A 535 -24.32 28.44 -4.21
C GLN A 535 -23.88 28.72 -5.66
N CYS A 536 -22.87 28.01 -6.17
CA CYS A 536 -22.28 28.21 -7.50
C CYS A 536 -21.91 29.68 -7.79
N ILE A 537 -21.37 30.39 -6.79
CA ILE A 537 -20.94 31.80 -6.91
C ILE A 537 -19.68 31.90 -7.79
N ARG A 538 -19.44 33.03 -8.46
CA ARG A 538 -18.22 33.24 -9.27
C ARG A 538 -16.94 32.71 -8.59
N GLY A 539 -16.17 31.90 -9.32
CA GLY A 539 -14.94 31.25 -8.81
C GLY A 539 -15.18 29.91 -8.09
N TRP A 540 -16.42 29.43 -8.02
CA TRP A 540 -16.75 28.22 -7.28
C TRP A 540 -16.17 26.95 -7.88
N TRP A 541 -15.94 26.90 -9.19
CA TRP A 541 -15.42 25.69 -9.84
C TRP A 541 -13.95 25.46 -9.47
N GLU A 542 -13.15 26.52 -9.47
CA GLU A 542 -11.77 26.50 -9.02
C GLU A 542 -11.68 26.13 -7.53
N ASP A 543 -12.58 26.68 -6.72
CA ASP A 543 -12.74 26.29 -5.31
C ASP A 543 -13.09 24.80 -5.17
N TYR A 544 -14.00 24.28 -6.02
CA TYR A 544 -14.42 22.88 -6.03
C TYR A 544 -13.28 21.94 -6.47
N GLU A 545 -12.57 22.27 -7.54
CA GLU A 545 -11.40 21.53 -8.02
C GLU A 545 -10.29 21.45 -6.97
N ALA A 546 -10.14 22.48 -6.15
CA ALA A 546 -9.17 22.53 -5.05
C ALA A 546 -9.64 21.78 -3.78
N THR A 547 -10.90 21.35 -3.68
CA THR A 547 -11.37 20.59 -2.51
C THR A 547 -10.68 19.24 -2.41
N ILE A 548 -10.26 18.87 -1.20
CA ILE A 548 -9.75 17.54 -0.90
C ILE A 548 -10.91 16.63 -0.55
N TRP A 549 -10.94 15.46 -1.17
CA TRP A 549 -11.91 14.41 -0.94
C TRP A 549 -11.22 13.20 -0.36
N GLN A 550 -11.84 12.66 0.68
CA GLN A 550 -11.40 11.52 1.43
C GLN A 550 -12.29 10.31 1.07
N PHE A 551 -11.69 9.19 0.68
CA PHE A 551 -12.38 7.97 0.26
C PHE A 551 -11.95 6.78 1.10
N THR A 552 -12.90 6.02 1.65
CA THR A 552 -12.60 4.78 2.36
C THR A 552 -12.90 3.56 1.48
N PRO A 553 -12.09 2.49 1.56
CA PRO A 553 -12.42 1.23 0.89
C PRO A 553 -13.68 0.61 1.51
N PRO A 554 -14.41 -0.23 0.77
CA PRO A 554 -15.52 -0.99 1.33
C PRO A 554 -15.00 -2.05 2.33
N VAL A 555 -15.74 -2.29 3.42
CA VAL A 555 -15.35 -3.25 4.47
C VAL A 555 -15.20 -4.67 3.90
N LEU A 556 -16.13 -5.07 3.05
CA LEU A 556 -16.09 -6.29 2.24
C LEU A 556 -17.02 -6.08 1.06
N VAL A 557 -16.60 -6.52 -0.12
CA VAL A 557 -17.47 -6.59 -1.29
C VAL A 557 -18.01 -8.00 -1.35
N PRO A 558 -19.32 -8.23 -1.11
CA PRO A 558 -19.92 -9.55 -1.25
C PRO A 558 -19.58 -10.12 -2.63
N ARG A 559 -19.14 -11.38 -2.68
CA ARG A 559 -19.05 -12.05 -3.98
C ARG A 559 -20.44 -12.05 -4.60
N LEU A 560 -20.52 -11.74 -5.89
CA LEU A 560 -21.72 -11.98 -6.69
C LEU A 560 -21.99 -13.50 -6.72
N GLU A 561 -22.70 -13.99 -5.71
CA GLU A 561 -23.19 -15.37 -5.64
C GLU A 561 -24.31 -15.53 -6.67
N GLY A 562 -23.99 -16.09 -7.85
CA GLY A 562 -25.05 -16.37 -8.82
C GLY A 562 -24.66 -16.88 -10.21
N GLU A 563 -23.58 -16.42 -10.84
CA GLU A 563 -23.59 -16.47 -12.33
C GLU A 563 -22.37 -16.98 -13.09
N MET A 564 -21.28 -17.43 -12.47
CA MET A 564 -20.18 -18.02 -13.26
C MET A 564 -19.55 -19.25 -12.61
N ARG A 565 -20.14 -20.41 -12.88
CA ARG A 565 -19.34 -21.60 -13.16
C ARG A 565 -19.02 -21.55 -14.65
N VAL A 566 -17.84 -21.02 -15.00
CA VAL A 566 -17.24 -21.17 -16.34
C VAL A 566 -16.82 -22.62 -16.54
#